data_AF-A0A3F2V293-F1
#
_entry.id   AF-A0A3F2V293-F1
#
_cell.length_a   1.000
_cell.length_b   1.000
_cell.length_c   1.000
_cell.angle_alpha   90.00
_cell.angle_beta   90.00
_cell.angle_gamma   90.00
#
_symmetry.space_group_name_H-M   'P 1'
#
loop_
_entity.id
_entity.type
_entity.pdbx_description
1 polymer ?
#
loop_
_entity_poly.entity_id
_entity_poly.type
_entity_poly.pdbx_seq_one_letter_code
_entity_poly.pdbx_strand_id
1 'polypeptide(L)'
;MDKGISHHLKAGLAAVVFGGIAQAGHAAQIDLLVLYDDASASQLKGEPAVVMKSWQDQINTMYKNSQVDLQLRVVGVEKHNETGTSMSRVLDNILRSSTVAEKRNRVGADFVTQLHETGNCGVGYLAVDANYAFNVLGATCGPAALAHELGHNMGLNHSRAQGDTAGAKYRYALGHGVNGAFGTLMTYEWYYRASKMSVFSNPRVQCRGYPCGVAEGQADEADAAKAINNVKTSLANFRPTVIPNGNTDPTPPDPVEPTDPTEPTDPGPGTNPTVKDGRYTLKVASSGRCLDIYQSGWGMNDVVEWNCTQAAKQQWQLSSVGNGFATLQGVSTQACLNVSWSSSRSGANVIQWTCTNDRASQQWKLVPKGNKYQVVARHSGMCLDAQSKTNGGSVVQATCSDAASQRFTLTAI
;
A
#
# COMPACT_ATOMS: atom_id res chain seq x y z
N MET A 1 0.82 92.46 -2.19
CA MET A 1 1.61 91.31 -2.67
C MET A 1 0.71 90.08 -2.64
N ASP A 2 1.01 89.12 -3.48
CA ASP A 2 0.11 88.24 -4.26
C ASP A 2 -0.83 87.23 -3.57
N LYS A 3 -1.75 86.75 -4.42
CA LYS A 3 -2.80 85.71 -4.30
C LYS A 3 -2.30 84.28 -3.96
N GLY A 4 -3.23 83.40 -3.55
CA GLY A 4 -3.12 81.93 -3.68
C GLY A 4 -4.05 81.15 -2.74
N ILE A 5 -5.28 80.76 -3.12
CA ILE A 5 -5.72 79.51 -3.79
C ILE A 5 -5.94 78.32 -2.83
N SER A 6 -7.15 77.73 -2.96
CA SER A 6 -7.71 76.59 -2.24
C SER A 6 -7.03 75.25 -2.59
N HIS A 7 -7.18 74.22 -1.74
CA HIS A 7 -7.77 72.94 -2.16
C HIS A 7 -8.09 72.03 -0.97
N HIS A 8 -9.35 71.58 -0.93
CA HIS A 8 -9.81 70.46 -0.12
C HIS A 8 -9.20 69.15 -0.65
N LEU A 9 -8.57 68.35 0.20
CA LEU A 9 -8.45 66.91 -0.01
C LEU A 9 -9.03 66.18 1.20
N LYS A 10 -10.12 65.45 0.94
CA LYS A 10 -10.69 64.45 1.84
C LYS A 10 -9.67 63.31 1.98
N ALA A 11 -9.13 63.11 3.18
CA ALA A 11 -8.39 61.89 3.50
C ALA A 11 -9.41 60.74 3.67
N GLY A 12 -9.52 59.89 2.66
CA GLY A 12 -10.23 58.63 2.78
C GLY A 12 -9.45 57.69 3.69
N LEU A 13 -10.09 57.17 4.74
CA LEU A 13 -9.60 56.01 5.47
C LEU A 13 -9.56 54.82 4.52
N ALA A 14 -8.37 54.46 4.04
CA ALA A 14 -8.15 53.15 3.45
C ALA A 14 -8.04 52.14 4.60
N ALA A 15 -9.10 51.36 4.80
CA ALA A 15 -9.04 50.19 5.65
C ALA A 15 -8.08 49.17 4.99
N VAL A 16 -6.88 49.03 5.55
CA VAL A 16 -5.95 47.96 5.16
C VAL A 16 -6.51 46.66 5.72
N VAL A 17 -7.28 45.97 4.89
CA VAL A 17 -7.63 44.57 5.11
C VAL A 17 -6.33 43.79 4.91
N PHE A 18 -5.70 43.35 6.00
CA PHE A 18 -4.71 42.29 5.96
C PHE A 18 -5.42 41.01 5.52
N GLY A 19 -5.52 40.81 4.20
CA GLY A 19 -5.80 39.52 3.61
C GLY A 19 -4.60 38.62 3.88
N GLY A 20 -4.57 38.00 5.06
CA GLY A 20 -3.68 36.89 5.34
C GLY A 20 -4.03 35.77 4.37
N ILE A 21 -3.28 35.67 3.27
CA ILE A 21 -3.22 34.44 2.49
C ILE A 21 -2.64 33.42 3.45
N ALA A 22 -3.48 32.52 3.97
CA ALA A 22 -3.00 31.31 4.60
C ALA A 22 -2.18 30.57 3.52
N GLN A 23 -0.85 30.71 3.59
CA GLN A 23 0.02 29.82 2.84
C GLN A 23 -0.34 28.41 3.32
N ALA A 24 -0.87 27.59 2.41
CA ALA A 24 -0.95 26.16 2.65
C ALA A 24 0.48 25.71 2.95
N GLY A 25 0.77 25.41 4.22
CA GLY A 25 2.08 24.89 4.60
C GLY A 25 2.36 23.65 3.77
N HIS A 26 3.46 23.64 3.05
CA HIS A 26 3.89 22.44 2.33
C HIS A 26 4.13 21.30 3.33
N ALA A 27 3.72 20.09 2.97
CA ALA A 27 4.04 18.88 3.73
C ALA A 27 5.54 18.80 4.01
N ALA A 28 5.91 18.39 5.23
CA ALA A 28 7.32 18.27 5.57
C ALA A 28 7.92 17.10 4.78
N GLN A 29 9.04 17.35 4.11
CA GLN A 29 9.69 16.33 3.29
C GLN A 29 10.64 15.49 4.15
N ILE A 30 10.62 14.18 3.97
CA ILE A 30 11.56 13.24 4.60
C ILE A 30 12.31 12.47 3.53
N ASP A 31 13.60 12.27 3.76
CA ASP A 31 14.51 11.65 2.80
C ASP A 31 14.81 10.19 3.17
N LEU A 32 14.65 9.26 2.23
CA LEU A 32 14.86 7.83 2.41
C LEU A 32 15.99 7.32 1.51
N LEU A 33 16.97 6.67 2.14
CA LEU A 33 17.93 5.81 1.46
C LEU A 33 17.43 4.36 1.52
N VAL A 34 17.33 3.72 0.36
CA VAL A 34 17.05 2.29 0.27
C VAL A 34 18.33 1.54 -0.07
N LEU A 35 18.62 0.53 0.73
CA LEU A 35 19.70 -0.42 0.52
C LEU A 35 19.12 -1.76 0.06
N TYR A 36 19.82 -2.50 -0.79
CA TYR A 36 19.36 -3.82 -1.25
C TYR A 36 20.50 -4.82 -1.43
N ASP A 37 20.22 -6.10 -1.15
CA ASP A 37 21.13 -7.21 -1.42
C ASP A 37 20.85 -7.88 -2.78
N ASP A 38 21.73 -8.80 -3.18
CA ASP A 38 21.61 -9.55 -4.44
C ASP A 38 20.30 -10.35 -4.56
N ALA A 39 19.84 -10.94 -3.45
CA ALA A 39 18.58 -11.68 -3.42
C ALA A 39 17.38 -10.75 -3.65
N SER A 40 17.37 -9.59 -3.01
CA SER A 40 16.36 -8.54 -3.20
C SER A 40 16.39 -8.00 -4.63
N ALA A 41 17.56 -7.76 -5.20
CA ALA A 41 17.70 -7.34 -6.59
C ALA A 41 17.08 -8.37 -7.56
N SER A 42 17.32 -9.66 -7.32
CA SER A 42 16.72 -10.75 -8.10
C SER A 42 15.18 -10.76 -7.98
N GLN A 43 14.66 -10.62 -6.75
CA GLN A 43 13.21 -10.55 -6.50
C GLN A 43 12.55 -9.34 -7.17
N LEU A 44 13.28 -8.23 -7.31
CA LEU A 44 12.85 -7.01 -7.99
C LEU A 44 13.21 -6.98 -9.48
N LYS A 45 13.62 -8.12 -10.05
CA LYS A 45 13.98 -8.28 -11.47
C LYS A 45 15.07 -7.33 -11.97
N GLY A 46 16.01 -6.95 -11.10
CA GLY A 46 17.12 -6.07 -11.44
C GLY A 46 16.80 -4.57 -11.42
N GLU A 47 15.56 -4.18 -11.12
CA GLU A 47 15.09 -2.79 -11.17
C GLU A 47 14.74 -2.16 -9.79
N PRO A 48 15.58 -2.23 -8.73
CA PRO A 48 15.26 -1.66 -7.42
C PRO A 48 14.86 -0.18 -7.45
N ALA A 49 15.54 0.65 -8.24
CA ALA A 49 15.30 2.10 -8.26
C ALA A 49 13.90 2.46 -8.76
N VAL A 50 13.46 1.83 -9.84
CA VAL A 50 12.12 2.02 -10.43
C VAL A 50 11.04 1.58 -9.46
N VAL A 51 11.24 0.42 -8.83
CA VAL A 51 10.29 -0.11 -7.84
C VAL A 51 10.19 0.81 -6.63
N MET A 52 11.31 1.29 -6.08
CA MET A 52 11.31 2.19 -4.93
C MET A 52 10.66 3.53 -5.25
N LYS A 53 10.79 4.05 -6.48
CA LYS A 53 10.07 5.26 -6.89
C LYS A 53 8.56 5.02 -6.92
N SER A 54 8.11 3.90 -7.46
CA SER A 54 6.69 3.53 -7.43
C SER A 54 6.17 3.38 -5.99
N TRP A 55 6.98 2.83 -5.08
CA TRP A 55 6.61 2.69 -3.67
C TRP A 55 6.52 4.03 -2.98
N GLN A 56 7.45 4.95 -3.25
CA GLN A 56 7.41 6.33 -2.76
C GLN A 56 6.06 6.99 -3.07
N ASP A 57 5.60 6.91 -4.32
CA ASP A 57 4.37 7.58 -4.75
C ASP A 57 3.13 6.96 -4.11
N GLN A 58 3.14 5.63 -3.93
CA GLN A 58 2.09 4.93 -3.19
C GLN A 58 2.08 5.33 -1.71
N ILE A 59 3.23 5.44 -1.06
CA ILE A 59 3.33 5.86 0.35
C ILE A 59 2.88 7.32 0.52
N ASN A 60 3.26 8.21 -0.41
CA ASN A 60 2.79 9.59 -0.42
C ASN A 60 1.26 9.68 -0.57
N THR A 61 0.68 8.77 -1.35
CA THR A 61 -0.77 8.62 -1.42
C THR A 61 -1.33 8.17 -0.06
N MET A 62 -0.72 7.19 0.60
CA MET A 62 -1.12 6.76 1.96
C MET A 62 -1.07 7.91 2.98
N TYR A 63 -0.01 8.74 2.96
CA TYR A 63 0.09 9.93 3.82
C TYR A 63 -1.04 10.91 3.55
N LYS A 64 -1.24 11.29 2.29
CA LYS A 64 -2.32 12.18 1.87
C LYS A 64 -3.68 11.66 2.35
N ASN A 65 -3.93 10.37 2.16
CA ASN A 65 -5.20 9.75 2.52
C ASN A 65 -5.46 9.68 4.02
N SER A 66 -4.37 9.64 4.78
CA SER A 66 -4.40 9.63 6.24
C SER A 66 -4.42 11.04 6.84
N GLN A 67 -4.39 12.09 6.00
CA GLN A 67 -4.14 13.48 6.41
C GLN A 67 -2.84 13.63 7.24
N VAL A 68 -1.81 12.88 6.82
CA VAL A 68 -0.44 13.04 7.30
C VAL A 68 0.25 14.08 6.41
N ASP A 69 0.81 15.09 7.04
CA ASP A 69 1.47 16.23 6.41
C ASP A 69 2.97 15.96 6.21
N LEU A 70 3.25 14.82 5.58
CA LEU A 70 4.58 14.38 5.19
C LEU A 70 4.64 14.02 3.71
N GLN A 71 5.82 14.20 3.12
CA GLN A 71 6.15 13.71 1.79
C GLN A 71 7.44 12.89 1.86
N LEU A 72 7.36 11.62 1.51
CA LEU A 72 8.51 10.75 1.34
C LEU A 72 9.21 11.05 0.01
N ARG A 73 10.54 11.13 0.09
CA ARG A 73 11.41 11.22 -1.07
C ARG A 73 12.52 10.18 -0.99
N VAL A 74 12.62 9.33 -2.00
CA VAL A 74 13.74 8.40 -2.14
C VAL A 74 14.94 9.17 -2.72
N VAL A 75 16.00 9.29 -1.93
CA VAL A 75 17.22 10.04 -2.28
C VAL A 75 18.38 9.15 -2.69
N GLY A 76 18.24 7.84 -2.52
CA GLY A 76 19.22 6.86 -2.99
C GLY A 76 18.65 5.45 -2.97
N VAL A 77 19.06 4.64 -3.96
CA VAL A 77 18.79 3.20 -4.01
C VAL A 77 20.10 2.51 -4.34
N GLU A 78 20.69 1.82 -3.37
CA GLU A 78 22.07 1.36 -3.48
C GLU A 78 22.25 -0.09 -3.05
N LYS A 79 23.09 -0.80 -3.79
CA LYS A 79 23.50 -2.14 -3.40
C LYS A 79 24.27 -2.10 -2.07
N HIS A 80 23.89 -2.98 -1.15
CA HIS A 80 24.56 -3.27 0.11
C HIS A 80 24.18 -4.68 0.54
N ASN A 81 25.13 -5.61 0.43
CA ASN A 81 24.94 -6.98 0.87
C ASN A 81 25.21 -7.06 2.37
N GLU A 82 24.14 -7.04 3.17
CA GLU A 82 24.20 -7.27 4.61
C GLU A 82 23.87 -8.72 4.92
N THR A 83 24.70 -9.36 5.74
CA THR A 83 24.46 -10.75 6.16
C THR A 83 23.79 -10.78 7.53
N GLY A 84 22.87 -11.70 7.73
CA GLY A 84 22.25 -11.91 9.04
C GLY A 84 21.32 -13.10 9.05
N THR A 85 21.22 -13.77 10.19
CA THR A 85 20.33 -14.92 10.38
C THR A 85 18.88 -14.53 10.63
N SER A 86 18.59 -13.23 10.79
CA SER A 86 17.25 -12.67 10.98
C SER A 86 17.22 -11.20 10.60
N MET A 87 16.03 -10.67 10.27
CA MET A 87 15.85 -9.24 10.01
C MET A 87 16.29 -8.37 11.18
N SER A 88 16.04 -8.77 12.43
CA SER A 88 16.48 -8.01 13.62
C SER A 88 18.00 -7.95 13.71
N ARG A 89 18.71 -9.03 13.33
CA ARG A 89 20.16 -9.01 13.29
C ARG A 89 20.69 -8.10 12.18
N VAL A 90 20.08 -8.14 11.00
CA VAL A 90 20.40 -7.23 9.89
C VAL A 90 20.18 -5.78 10.28
N LEU A 91 19.05 -5.48 10.94
CA LEU A 91 18.72 -4.15 11.44
C LEU A 91 19.80 -3.62 12.39
N ASP A 92 20.24 -4.47 13.32
CA ASP A 92 21.30 -4.20 14.27
C ASP A 92 22.68 -4.01 13.62
N ASN A 93 22.94 -4.69 12.50
CA ASN A 93 24.18 -4.54 11.74
C ASN A 93 24.19 -3.21 10.96
N ILE A 94 23.12 -2.89 10.22
CA ILE A 94 23.06 -1.65 9.41
C ILE A 94 23.08 -0.39 10.29
N LEU A 95 22.51 -0.45 11.50
CA LEU A 95 22.60 0.61 12.49
C LEU A 95 24.06 0.93 12.88
N ARG A 96 24.90 -0.11 13.01
CA ARG A 96 26.30 0.00 13.47
C ARG A 96 27.32 0.07 12.33
N SER A 97 26.87 0.00 11.07
CA SER A 97 27.75 -0.05 9.91
C SER A 97 28.24 1.35 9.54
N SER A 98 29.57 1.56 9.57
CA SER A 98 30.19 2.80 9.12
C SER A 98 29.93 3.05 7.63
N THR A 99 29.95 2.00 6.80
CA THR A 99 29.64 2.09 5.38
C THR A 99 28.21 2.55 5.12
N VAL A 100 27.24 2.04 5.90
CA VAL A 100 25.84 2.50 5.80
C VAL A 100 25.72 3.95 6.29
N ALA A 101 26.41 4.31 7.37
CA ALA A 101 26.43 5.69 7.87
C ALA A 101 27.00 6.66 6.82
N GLU A 102 28.08 6.30 6.12
CA GLU A 102 28.66 7.08 5.03
C GLU A 102 27.69 7.24 3.86
N LYS A 103 27.03 6.16 3.43
CA LYS A 103 25.99 6.21 2.38
C LYS A 103 24.84 7.13 2.78
N ARG A 104 24.31 6.97 4.00
CA ARG A 104 23.23 7.80 4.55
C ARG A 104 23.61 9.28 4.59
N ASN A 105 24.81 9.60 5.08
CA ASN A 105 25.31 10.97 5.15
C ASN A 105 25.54 11.58 3.76
N ARG A 106 26.04 10.79 2.80
CA ARG A 106 26.28 11.25 1.42
C ARG A 106 25.01 11.74 0.72
N VAL A 107 23.89 11.07 0.95
CA VAL A 107 22.60 11.45 0.32
C VAL A 107 21.71 12.29 1.24
N GLY A 108 22.12 12.52 2.49
CA GLY A 108 21.35 13.29 3.47
C GLY A 108 20.06 12.62 3.92
N ALA A 109 20.01 11.29 3.98
CA ALA A 109 18.77 10.56 4.26
C ALA A 109 18.37 10.60 5.75
N ASP A 110 17.14 11.02 6.01
CA ASP A 110 16.50 10.95 7.33
C ASP A 110 16.26 9.52 7.77
N PHE A 111 15.91 8.62 6.85
CA PHE A 111 15.62 7.21 7.11
C PHE A 111 16.46 6.29 6.23
N VAL A 112 16.72 5.08 6.73
CA VAL A 112 17.37 4.01 5.96
C VAL A 112 16.54 2.74 6.03
N THR A 113 16.23 2.18 4.86
CA THR A 113 15.59 0.87 4.74
C THR A 113 16.55 -0.10 4.06
N GLN A 114 16.81 -1.26 4.66
CA GLN A 114 17.48 -2.38 3.99
C GLN A 114 16.43 -3.37 3.47
N LEU A 115 16.43 -3.62 2.16
CA LEU A 115 15.74 -4.75 1.57
C LEU A 115 16.56 -6.02 1.82
N HIS A 116 15.91 -7.06 2.33
CA HIS A 116 16.57 -8.29 2.70
C HIS A 116 15.69 -9.53 2.46
N GLU A 117 16.32 -10.67 2.16
CA GLU A 117 15.61 -11.91 1.80
C GLU A 117 14.98 -12.66 2.97
N THR A 118 15.53 -12.52 4.19
CA THR A 118 15.10 -13.31 5.35
C THR A 118 13.99 -12.59 6.12
N GLY A 119 13.02 -13.33 6.67
CA GLY A 119 11.99 -12.84 7.60
C GLY A 119 10.57 -12.76 7.02
N ASN A 120 9.65 -12.13 7.77
CA ASN A 120 8.23 -12.05 7.40
C ASN A 120 7.94 -10.89 6.44
N CYS A 121 7.93 -9.66 6.95
CA CYS A 121 7.69 -8.47 6.13
C CYS A 121 8.63 -7.32 6.45
N GLY A 122 8.89 -7.08 7.73
CA GLY A 122 9.85 -6.08 8.14
C GLY A 122 10.03 -6.03 9.65
N VAL A 123 11.03 -5.24 10.05
CA VAL A 123 11.28 -4.83 11.43
C VAL A 123 11.89 -3.44 11.42
N GLY A 124 11.38 -2.56 12.26
CA GLY A 124 11.91 -1.22 12.48
C GLY A 124 12.01 -0.89 13.96
N TYR A 125 12.92 0.00 14.32
CA TYR A 125 12.94 0.54 15.67
C TYR A 125 11.73 1.45 15.91
N LEU A 126 11.05 1.24 17.05
CA LEU A 126 10.00 2.12 17.55
C LEU A 126 10.64 3.34 18.24
N ALA A 127 10.97 4.38 17.47
CA ALA A 127 11.63 5.57 18.00
C ALA A 127 11.38 6.79 17.12
N VAL A 128 11.34 7.97 17.74
CA VAL A 128 11.46 9.26 17.03
C VAL A 128 12.85 9.79 17.35
N ASP A 129 13.87 9.21 16.69
CA ASP A 129 15.27 9.50 16.93
C ASP A 129 16.11 9.21 15.68
N ALA A 130 16.94 10.17 15.27
CA ALA A 130 17.77 10.06 14.08
C ALA A 130 18.73 8.87 14.11
N ASN A 131 19.19 8.46 15.29
CA ASN A 131 20.10 7.33 15.47
C ASN A 131 19.39 5.98 15.28
N TYR A 132 18.07 5.94 15.42
CA TYR A 132 17.27 4.72 15.31
C TYR A 132 16.31 4.73 14.11
N ALA A 133 16.46 5.66 13.17
CA ALA A 133 15.65 5.78 11.96
C ALA A 133 16.03 4.75 10.87
N PHE A 134 16.06 3.47 11.27
CA PHE A 134 16.40 2.33 10.45
C PHE A 134 15.31 1.26 10.50
N ASN A 135 15.08 0.61 9.38
CA ASN A 135 14.27 -0.59 9.28
C ASN A 135 14.80 -1.57 8.23
N VAL A 136 14.37 -2.83 8.33
CA VAL A 136 14.61 -3.89 7.36
C VAL A 136 13.26 -4.32 6.80
N LEU A 137 13.21 -4.60 5.50
CA LEU A 137 11.99 -4.95 4.79
C LEU A 137 12.26 -6.13 3.84
N GLY A 138 11.30 -7.05 3.72
CA GLY A 138 11.31 -8.04 2.64
C GLY A 138 11.01 -7.39 1.29
N ALA A 139 11.79 -7.71 0.25
CA ALA A 139 11.66 -7.05 -1.05
C ALA A 139 10.31 -7.34 -1.75
N THR A 140 9.60 -8.40 -1.37
CA THR A 140 8.26 -8.76 -1.89
C THR A 140 7.09 -8.16 -1.10
N CYS A 141 7.35 -7.50 0.03
CA CYS A 141 6.33 -7.04 0.98
C CYS A 141 5.72 -5.66 0.63
N GLY A 142 6.46 -4.90 -0.19
CA GLY A 142 6.10 -3.63 -0.82
C GLY A 142 5.54 -2.49 0.01
N PRO A 143 4.94 -1.46 -0.62
CA PRO A 143 4.89 -0.11 -0.05
C PRO A 143 4.07 0.01 1.22
N ALA A 144 3.03 -0.81 1.42
CA ALA A 144 2.29 -0.77 2.67
C ALA A 144 3.11 -1.32 3.84
N ALA A 145 3.95 -2.33 3.60
CA ALA A 145 4.89 -2.82 4.60
C ALA A 145 6.00 -1.78 4.83
N LEU A 146 6.54 -1.14 3.78
CA LEU A 146 7.50 -0.05 3.96
C LEU A 146 6.92 1.12 4.77
N ALA A 147 5.70 1.56 4.47
CA ALA A 147 5.01 2.58 5.26
C ALA A 147 4.80 2.15 6.72
N HIS A 148 4.53 0.86 6.97
CA HIS A 148 4.40 0.32 8.31
C HIS A 148 5.71 0.41 9.09
N GLU A 149 6.83 -0.02 8.50
CA GLU A 149 8.13 0.03 9.16
C GLU A 149 8.63 1.47 9.35
N LEU A 150 8.39 2.35 8.37
CA LEU A 150 8.60 3.78 8.54
C LEU A 150 7.73 4.33 9.67
N GLY A 151 6.49 3.87 9.82
CA GLY A 151 5.61 4.21 10.94
C GLY A 151 6.24 3.90 12.30
N HIS A 152 6.92 2.77 12.46
CA HIS A 152 7.69 2.47 13.68
C HIS A 152 8.81 3.49 13.91
N ASN A 153 9.58 3.84 12.87
CA ASN A 153 10.60 4.89 12.95
C ASN A 153 10.03 6.32 13.10
N MET A 154 8.71 6.46 13.01
CA MET A 154 7.97 7.69 13.33
C MET A 154 7.29 7.63 14.70
N GLY A 155 7.55 6.56 15.47
CA GLY A 155 7.07 6.39 16.83
C GLY A 155 5.68 5.75 16.94
N LEU A 156 5.16 5.15 15.87
CA LEU A 156 3.88 4.44 15.90
C LEU A 156 4.06 2.99 16.35
N ASN A 157 3.23 2.53 17.26
CA ASN A 157 3.15 1.12 17.62
C ASN A 157 1.93 0.46 16.96
N HIS A 158 1.69 -0.84 17.16
CA HIS A 158 0.51 -1.49 16.59
C HIS A 158 -0.77 -1.08 17.32
N SER A 159 -1.84 -1.86 17.17
CA SER A 159 -3.13 -1.53 17.77
C SER A 159 -3.25 -1.96 19.22
N ARG A 160 -4.13 -1.30 19.97
CA ARG A 160 -4.53 -1.74 21.33
C ARG A 160 -5.05 -3.16 21.35
N ALA A 161 -5.78 -3.54 20.31
CA ALA A 161 -6.30 -4.88 20.17
C ALA A 161 -5.15 -5.90 20.17
N GLN A 162 -4.00 -5.56 19.59
CA GLN A 162 -2.79 -6.39 19.54
C GLN A 162 -1.94 -6.32 20.83
N GLY A 163 -2.37 -5.58 21.86
CA GLY A 163 -1.70 -5.51 23.17
C GLY A 163 -0.88 -4.24 23.40
N ASP A 164 -0.73 -3.37 22.39
CA ASP A 164 0.05 -2.14 22.54
C ASP A 164 -0.74 -1.03 23.23
N THR A 165 -0.10 -0.28 24.12
CA THR A 165 -0.78 0.73 24.94
C THR A 165 -0.41 2.18 24.59
N ALA A 166 0.71 2.38 23.91
CA ALA A 166 1.23 3.68 23.47
C ALA A 166 2.27 3.49 22.35
N GLY A 167 2.52 4.57 21.59
CA GLY A 167 3.72 4.69 20.76
C GLY A 167 4.86 5.39 21.49
N ALA A 168 5.92 5.74 20.76
CA ALA A 168 7.18 6.23 21.36
C ALA A 168 7.06 7.59 22.07
N LYS A 169 6.20 8.48 21.56
CA LYS A 169 6.01 9.85 22.10
C LYS A 169 4.59 10.12 22.60
N TYR A 170 3.60 9.44 22.03
CA TYR A 170 2.19 9.72 22.29
C TYR A 170 1.42 8.43 22.55
N ARG A 171 0.49 8.48 23.51
CA ARG A 171 -0.34 7.33 23.88
C ARG A 171 -1.31 6.91 22.76
N TYR A 172 -1.74 7.86 21.92
CA TYR A 172 -2.58 7.62 20.75
C TYR A 172 -1.81 7.21 19.47
N ALA A 173 -0.48 7.08 19.51
CA ALA A 173 0.34 6.73 18.35
C ALA A 173 0.26 5.21 18.01
N LEU A 174 -0.94 4.74 17.68
CA LEU A 174 -1.29 3.34 17.55
C LEU A 174 -2.08 3.05 16.27
N GLY A 175 -2.01 1.82 15.79
CA GLY A 175 -2.93 1.29 14.79
C GLY A 175 -4.36 1.19 15.30
N HIS A 176 -5.32 1.23 14.38
CA HIS A 176 -6.74 1.03 14.64
C HIS A 176 -7.36 0.02 13.67
N GLY A 177 -8.41 -0.67 14.10
CA GLY A 177 -9.20 -1.55 13.25
C GLY A 177 -10.55 -1.85 13.88
N VAL A 178 -11.46 -2.33 13.04
CA VAL A 178 -12.81 -2.78 13.43
C VAL A 178 -12.99 -4.21 12.93
N ASN A 179 -13.35 -5.11 13.83
CA ASN A 179 -13.48 -6.54 13.54
C ASN A 179 -14.48 -6.80 12.39
N GLY A 180 -14.07 -7.60 11.40
CA GLY A 180 -14.84 -7.91 10.20
C GLY A 180 -14.97 -6.75 9.21
N ALA A 181 -14.50 -5.55 9.57
CA ALA A 181 -14.60 -4.36 8.75
C ALA A 181 -13.25 -3.95 8.18
N PHE A 182 -12.22 -3.63 8.97
CA PHE A 182 -10.89 -3.26 8.47
C PHE A 182 -9.80 -3.28 9.56
N GLY A 183 -8.54 -3.27 9.15
CA GLY A 183 -7.40 -2.81 9.96
C GLY A 183 -6.66 -1.67 9.26
N THR A 184 -6.04 -0.75 9.97
CA THR A 184 -5.20 0.33 9.40
C THR A 184 -3.75 -0.12 9.19
N LEU A 185 -2.91 0.73 8.60
CA LEU A 185 -1.52 0.42 8.25
C LEU A 185 -0.71 -0.23 9.39
N MET A 186 -0.88 0.27 10.61
CA MET A 186 -0.18 -0.22 11.80
C MET A 186 -0.83 -1.43 12.48
N THR A 187 -1.75 -2.14 11.82
CA THR A 187 -2.36 -3.35 12.39
C THR A 187 -1.88 -4.64 11.74
N TYR A 188 -2.28 -5.77 12.29
CA TYR A 188 -2.21 -7.06 11.61
C TYR A 188 -3.60 -7.48 11.08
N GLU A 189 -3.66 -7.86 9.78
CA GLU A 189 -4.92 -8.21 9.09
C GLU A 189 -5.71 -9.31 9.80
N TRP A 190 -5.01 -10.33 10.31
CA TRP A 190 -5.62 -11.48 10.97
C TRP A 190 -6.26 -11.15 12.31
N TYR A 191 -5.82 -10.09 12.99
CA TYR A 191 -6.37 -9.72 14.30
C TYR A 191 -7.80 -9.22 14.19
N TYR A 192 -8.09 -8.54 13.07
CA TYR A 192 -9.38 -7.91 12.82
C TYR A 192 -10.29 -8.73 11.91
N ARG A 193 -9.85 -9.91 11.43
CA ARG A 193 -10.61 -10.73 10.46
C ARG A 193 -11.07 -9.89 9.25
N ALA A 194 -10.22 -8.98 8.79
CA ALA A 194 -10.54 -7.99 7.76
C ALA A 194 -9.26 -7.51 7.03
N SER A 195 -9.42 -6.99 5.81
CA SER A 195 -8.32 -6.42 5.03
C SER A 195 -7.63 -5.27 5.75
N LYS A 196 -6.31 -5.14 5.54
CA LYS A 196 -5.60 -3.91 5.87
C LYS A 196 -5.93 -2.82 4.84
N MET A 197 -6.21 -1.66 5.37
CA MET A 197 -6.36 -0.40 4.68
C MET A 197 -5.01 0.31 4.67
N SER A 198 -4.58 0.75 3.49
CA SER A 198 -3.37 1.56 3.27
C SER A 198 -3.54 3.02 3.76
N VAL A 199 -3.99 3.18 5.01
CA VAL A 199 -4.12 4.45 5.71
C VAL A 199 -3.65 4.29 7.15
N PHE A 200 -2.98 5.29 7.70
CA PHE A 200 -2.71 5.39 9.13
C PHE A 200 -4.00 5.72 9.88
N SER A 201 -4.08 5.33 11.15
CA SER A 201 -5.25 5.61 11.95
C SER A 201 -5.47 7.12 12.10
N ASN A 202 -6.69 7.57 11.85
CA ASN A 202 -7.10 8.96 11.98
C ASN A 202 -8.61 9.03 12.23
N PRO A 203 -9.08 9.47 13.41
CA PRO A 203 -10.50 9.57 13.74
C PRO A 203 -11.27 10.58 12.87
N ARG A 204 -10.56 11.44 12.12
CA ARG A 204 -11.13 12.43 11.19
C ARG A 204 -11.37 11.88 9.78
N VAL A 205 -10.93 10.65 9.50
CA VAL A 205 -11.08 9.97 8.20
C VAL A 205 -12.05 8.80 8.33
N GLN A 206 -12.79 8.46 7.26
CA GLN A 206 -13.75 7.37 7.23
C GLN A 206 -13.19 6.13 6.50
N CYS A 207 -13.29 4.98 7.15
CA CYS A 207 -12.86 3.65 6.73
C CYS A 207 -14.07 2.72 6.68
N ARG A 208 -14.55 2.41 5.46
CA ARG A 208 -15.68 1.50 5.24
C ARG A 208 -16.93 1.85 6.10
N GLY A 209 -17.20 3.16 6.28
CA GLY A 209 -18.34 3.67 7.04
C GLY A 209 -18.11 3.85 8.55
N TYR A 210 -16.89 3.59 9.04
CA TYR A 210 -16.48 3.81 10.43
C TYR A 210 -15.34 4.84 10.49
N PRO A 211 -15.15 5.57 11.60
CA PRO A 211 -13.93 6.35 11.80
C PRO A 211 -12.68 5.46 11.65
N CYS A 212 -11.66 5.92 10.91
CA CYS A 212 -10.39 5.24 10.72
C CYS A 212 -9.49 5.29 11.98
N GLY A 213 -10.01 5.67 13.13
CA GLY A 213 -9.25 5.88 14.36
C GLY A 213 -10.16 6.28 15.50
N VAL A 214 -9.55 6.48 16.66
CA VAL A 214 -10.26 6.89 17.89
C VAL A 214 -9.59 8.15 18.42
N ALA A 215 -10.40 9.17 18.72
CA ALA A 215 -9.91 10.48 19.15
C ALA A 215 -9.08 10.39 20.45
N GLU A 216 -8.08 11.27 20.55
CA GLU A 216 -7.29 11.45 21.76
C GLU A 216 -8.19 11.74 22.98
N GLY A 217 -7.80 11.20 24.13
CA GLY A 217 -8.54 11.30 25.39
C GLY A 217 -9.57 10.19 25.60
N GLN A 218 -9.87 9.40 24.57
CA GLN A 218 -10.69 8.19 24.71
C GLN A 218 -9.87 7.01 25.23
N ALA A 219 -10.55 6.02 25.83
CA ALA A 219 -9.90 4.83 26.36
C ALA A 219 -9.11 4.07 25.27
N ASP A 220 -9.71 3.93 24.09
CA ASP A 220 -9.14 3.21 22.95
C ASP A 220 -8.49 4.11 21.90
N GLU A 221 -8.00 5.29 22.31
CA GLU A 221 -7.43 6.30 21.40
C GLU A 221 -6.37 5.70 20.45
N ALA A 222 -6.47 6.09 19.18
CA ALA A 222 -5.62 5.66 18.08
C ALA A 222 -5.71 6.71 16.95
N ASP A 223 -4.73 7.61 16.90
CA ASP A 223 -4.59 8.70 15.94
C ASP A 223 -3.13 8.81 15.49
N ALA A 224 -2.67 7.81 14.74
CA ALA A 224 -1.33 7.75 14.17
C ALA A 224 -1.04 8.96 13.28
N ALA A 225 -2.03 9.47 12.54
CA ALA A 225 -1.84 10.64 11.69
C ALA A 225 -1.48 11.89 12.51
N LYS A 226 -2.19 12.14 13.62
CA LYS A 226 -1.83 13.22 14.55
C LYS A 226 -0.44 13.02 15.16
N ALA A 227 -0.10 11.78 15.54
CA ALA A 227 1.21 11.48 16.14
C ALA A 227 2.35 11.81 15.17
N ILE A 228 2.25 11.37 13.91
CA ILE A 228 3.22 11.69 12.86
C ILE A 228 3.30 13.20 12.64
N ASN A 229 2.15 13.89 12.50
CA ASN A 229 2.11 15.32 12.24
C ASN A 229 2.76 16.16 13.35
N ASN A 230 2.71 15.68 14.59
CA ASN A 230 3.33 16.35 15.73
C ASN A 230 4.86 16.18 15.77
N VAL A 231 5.42 15.17 15.10
CA VAL A 231 6.87 14.95 15.02
C VAL A 231 7.47 15.24 13.65
N LYS A 232 6.66 15.55 12.63
CA LYS A 232 7.08 15.74 11.23
C LYS A 232 8.31 16.64 11.06
N THR A 233 8.38 17.73 11.81
CA THR A 233 9.52 18.67 11.77
C THR A 233 10.77 18.04 12.39
N SER A 234 10.65 17.22 13.43
CA SER A 234 11.80 16.48 13.97
C SER A 234 12.29 15.44 12.98
N LEU A 235 11.38 14.71 12.32
CA LEU A 235 11.70 13.67 11.35
C LEU A 235 12.46 14.23 10.14
N ALA A 236 11.96 15.34 9.56
CA ALA A 236 12.55 16.03 8.42
C ALA A 236 13.87 16.76 8.72
N ASN A 237 14.29 16.76 10.00
CA ASN A 237 15.54 17.36 10.46
C ASN A 237 16.48 16.32 11.07
N PHE A 238 16.26 15.02 10.82
CA PHE A 238 17.22 14.00 11.24
C PHE A 238 18.55 14.15 10.51
N ARG A 239 18.52 14.58 9.24
CA ARG A 239 19.70 14.98 8.48
C ARG A 239 19.41 16.23 7.63
N PRO A 240 20.41 17.09 7.38
CA PRO A 240 20.27 18.14 6.38
C PRO A 240 20.06 17.51 5.00
N THR A 241 19.06 17.98 4.27
CA THR A 241 18.85 17.58 2.87
C THR A 241 20.09 17.91 2.02
N VAL A 242 20.67 16.88 1.40
CA VAL A 242 21.84 17.03 0.52
C VAL A 242 21.45 17.08 -0.95
N ILE A 243 20.41 16.36 -1.36
CA ILE A 243 19.92 16.33 -2.74
C ILE A 243 18.63 17.16 -2.80
N PRO A 244 18.63 18.43 -3.28
CA PRO A 244 17.41 19.23 -3.39
C PRO A 244 16.52 18.71 -4.52
N ASN A 245 15.24 19.10 -4.54
CA ASN A 245 14.33 18.69 -5.62
C ASN A 245 14.85 19.22 -6.97
N GLY A 246 15.33 18.29 -7.81
CA GLY A 246 15.81 18.58 -9.15
C GLY A 246 15.72 17.31 -10.00
N ASN A 247 15.01 17.43 -11.12
CA ASN A 247 15.12 16.52 -12.27
C ASN A 247 16.59 16.32 -12.62
N THR A 248 17.16 15.19 -12.25
CA THR A 248 18.17 14.53 -13.07
C THR A 248 17.68 13.11 -13.23
N ASP A 249 16.74 12.97 -14.16
CA ASP A 249 16.53 11.75 -14.90
C ASP A 249 17.76 11.55 -15.80
N PRO A 250 18.63 10.55 -15.57
CA PRO A 250 19.32 9.94 -16.68
C PRO A 250 18.33 8.95 -17.26
N THR A 251 17.56 9.39 -18.27
CA THR A 251 16.77 8.47 -19.09
C THR A 251 17.75 7.43 -19.65
N PRO A 252 17.65 6.13 -19.29
CA PRO A 252 18.44 5.11 -19.95
C PRO A 252 17.91 4.95 -21.39
N PRO A 253 18.77 4.76 -22.41
CA PRO A 253 18.29 4.52 -23.77
C PRO A 253 17.47 3.23 -23.83
N ASP A 254 16.41 3.25 -24.63
CA ASP A 254 15.45 2.16 -24.83
C ASP A 254 16.15 0.80 -25.03
N PRO A 255 15.72 -0.27 -24.33
CA PRO A 255 16.20 -1.61 -24.61
C PRO A 255 15.75 -2.06 -26.01
N VAL A 256 16.73 -2.42 -26.84
CA VAL A 256 16.49 -3.11 -28.11
C VAL A 256 15.88 -4.48 -27.83
N GLU A 257 14.74 -4.74 -28.47
CA GLU A 257 13.98 -5.98 -28.48
C GLU A 257 14.83 -7.18 -28.96
N PRO A 258 14.98 -8.26 -28.16
CA PRO A 258 15.51 -9.52 -28.65
C PRO A 258 14.42 -10.31 -29.38
N THR A 259 14.71 -10.71 -30.61
CA THR A 259 13.88 -11.58 -31.44
C THR A 259 13.72 -12.98 -30.83
N ASP A 260 12.48 -13.43 -30.87
CA ASP A 260 11.91 -14.73 -30.46
C ASP A 260 12.65 -15.98 -31.02
N PRO A 261 12.92 -17.00 -30.18
CA PRO A 261 13.18 -18.37 -30.63
C PRO A 261 12.01 -19.32 -30.35
N THR A 262 11.28 -19.63 -31.42
CA THR A 262 10.43 -20.81 -31.71
C THR A 262 10.06 -21.76 -30.57
N GLU A 263 8.76 -21.80 -30.32
CA GLU A 263 7.98 -22.74 -29.50
C GLU A 263 8.14 -24.22 -29.92
N PRO A 264 8.29 -25.18 -28.98
CA PRO A 264 8.03 -26.59 -29.22
C PRO A 264 6.55 -26.93 -28.97
N THR A 265 5.98 -27.72 -29.89
CA THR A 265 4.62 -28.23 -29.86
C THR A 265 4.42 -29.35 -28.83
N ASP A 266 3.29 -29.33 -28.11
CA ASP A 266 2.76 -30.48 -27.33
C ASP A 266 1.21 -30.39 -27.24
N PRO A 267 0.43 -31.46 -26.95
CA PRO A 267 -0.76 -31.81 -27.70
C PRO A 267 -2.03 -31.49 -26.88
N GLY A 268 -3.18 -31.44 -27.55
CA GLY A 268 -4.48 -31.29 -26.88
C GLY A 268 -4.98 -32.57 -26.17
N PRO A 269 -6.26 -32.63 -25.79
CA PRO A 269 -6.89 -31.77 -24.79
C PRO A 269 -7.62 -32.61 -23.71
N GLY A 270 -7.66 -32.12 -22.46
CA GLY A 270 -8.50 -32.66 -21.39
C GLY A 270 -9.76 -31.82 -21.19
N THR A 271 -10.93 -32.42 -21.38
CA THR A 271 -12.26 -31.80 -21.32
C THR A 271 -12.73 -31.55 -19.88
N ASN A 272 -12.73 -30.29 -19.46
CA ASN A 272 -13.55 -29.78 -18.36
C ASN A 272 -14.41 -28.64 -18.93
N PRO A 273 -15.58 -28.28 -18.36
CA PRO A 273 -16.39 -27.19 -18.89
C PRO A 273 -15.63 -25.87 -18.71
N THR A 274 -14.87 -25.51 -19.73
CA THR A 274 -14.06 -24.31 -19.77
C THR A 274 -15.02 -23.13 -19.76
N VAL A 275 -14.98 -22.35 -18.67
CA VAL A 275 -15.58 -21.02 -18.67
C VAL A 275 -14.92 -20.27 -19.82
N LYS A 276 -15.71 -19.89 -20.81
CA LYS A 276 -15.19 -19.24 -22.01
C LYS A 276 -14.68 -17.85 -21.66
N ASP A 277 -13.68 -17.38 -22.39
CA ASP A 277 -13.27 -15.98 -22.35
C ASP A 277 -14.48 -15.10 -22.63
N GLY A 278 -14.59 -14.01 -21.88
CA GLY A 278 -15.80 -13.19 -21.90
C GLY A 278 -15.98 -12.39 -20.62
N ARG A 279 -17.07 -11.65 -20.58
CA ARG A 279 -17.39 -10.77 -19.46
C ARG A 279 -18.35 -11.45 -18.50
N TYR A 280 -18.05 -11.34 -17.21
CA TYR A 280 -18.82 -12.00 -16.16
C TYR A 280 -19.10 -11.08 -14.99
N THR A 281 -20.17 -11.38 -14.27
CA THR A 281 -20.32 -11.03 -12.85
C THR A 281 -20.05 -12.27 -12.01
N LEU A 282 -19.47 -12.08 -10.82
CA LEU A 282 -19.16 -13.16 -9.88
C LEU A 282 -20.01 -12.97 -8.62
N LYS A 283 -21.00 -13.85 -8.40
CA LYS A 283 -21.90 -13.79 -7.24
C LYS A 283 -21.49 -14.78 -6.16
N VAL A 284 -21.16 -14.28 -4.97
CA VAL A 284 -20.81 -15.04 -3.76
C VAL A 284 -22.02 -15.84 -3.28
N ALA A 285 -21.84 -17.14 -3.03
CA ALA A 285 -22.94 -18.02 -2.63
C ALA A 285 -23.39 -17.84 -1.17
N SER A 286 -22.52 -17.40 -0.25
CA SER A 286 -22.87 -17.19 1.17
C SER A 286 -23.76 -15.97 1.42
N SER A 287 -23.60 -14.92 0.62
CA SER A 287 -24.23 -13.62 0.85
C SER A 287 -25.16 -13.20 -0.28
N GLY A 288 -25.08 -13.84 -1.45
CA GLY A 288 -25.81 -13.45 -2.65
C GLY A 288 -25.35 -12.12 -3.25
N ARG A 289 -24.19 -11.61 -2.82
CA ARG A 289 -23.59 -10.36 -3.30
C ARG A 289 -22.61 -10.61 -4.43
N CYS A 290 -22.28 -9.57 -5.18
CA CYS A 290 -21.36 -9.63 -6.29
C CYS A 290 -19.98 -9.13 -5.89
N LEU A 291 -18.96 -9.71 -6.51
CA LEU A 291 -17.58 -9.24 -6.44
C LEU A 291 -17.51 -7.84 -7.06
N ASP A 292 -17.13 -6.86 -6.26
CA ASP A 292 -17.18 -5.43 -6.58
C ASP A 292 -15.83 -4.79 -6.34
N ILE A 293 -15.45 -3.88 -7.23
CA ILE A 293 -14.24 -3.08 -7.10
C ILE A 293 -14.58 -1.84 -6.27
N TYR A 294 -14.03 -1.81 -5.07
CA TYR A 294 -14.13 -0.65 -4.20
C TYR A 294 -12.96 0.30 -4.47
N GLN A 295 -13.20 1.24 -5.38
CA GLN A 295 -12.34 2.41 -5.54
C GLN A 295 -12.73 3.45 -4.51
N SER A 296 -11.95 3.55 -3.42
CA SER A 296 -12.07 4.70 -2.53
C SER A 296 -11.40 5.91 -3.17
N GLY A 297 -11.82 7.13 -2.78
CA GLY A 297 -11.17 8.39 -3.19
C GLY A 297 -9.70 8.54 -2.74
N TRP A 298 -9.15 7.47 -2.16
CA TRP A 298 -7.83 7.32 -1.60
C TRP A 298 -6.94 6.41 -2.48
N GLY A 299 -7.36 6.10 -3.72
CA GLY A 299 -6.57 5.25 -4.63
C GLY A 299 -6.47 3.80 -4.17
N MET A 300 -7.38 3.34 -3.30
CA MET A 300 -7.48 1.93 -2.96
C MET A 300 -8.09 1.17 -4.12
N ASN A 301 -7.48 0.04 -4.42
CA ASN A 301 -7.89 -0.88 -5.47
C ASN A 301 -8.44 -2.15 -4.82
N ASP A 302 -9.37 -2.02 -3.89
CA ASP A 302 -9.78 -3.16 -3.07
C ASP A 302 -10.88 -3.97 -3.77
N VAL A 303 -10.94 -5.28 -3.50
CA VAL A 303 -12.01 -6.13 -3.98
C VAL A 303 -12.88 -6.56 -2.81
N VAL A 304 -14.16 -6.23 -2.90
CA VAL A 304 -15.14 -6.42 -1.83
C VAL A 304 -16.35 -7.18 -2.36
N GLU A 305 -17.24 -7.55 -1.46
CA GLU A 305 -18.60 -7.94 -1.83
C GLU A 305 -19.57 -6.75 -1.67
N TRP A 306 -20.48 -6.63 -2.63
CA TRP A 306 -21.54 -5.62 -2.60
C TRP A 306 -22.83 -6.14 -3.22
N ASN A 307 -23.97 -5.54 -2.87
CA ASN A 307 -25.23 -5.83 -3.54
C ASN A 307 -25.05 -5.84 -5.06
N CYS A 308 -25.53 -6.91 -5.71
CA CYS A 308 -25.40 -7.05 -7.15
C CYS A 308 -26.13 -5.93 -7.88
N THR A 309 -25.42 -5.32 -8.81
CA THR A 309 -25.85 -4.30 -9.76
C THR A 309 -25.31 -4.71 -11.14
N GLN A 310 -25.59 -3.91 -12.17
CA GLN A 310 -24.96 -4.07 -13.48
C GLN A 310 -23.80 -3.07 -13.70
N ALA A 311 -23.32 -2.44 -12.63
CA ALA A 311 -22.28 -1.43 -12.71
C ALA A 311 -20.94 -2.01 -13.20
N ALA A 312 -20.17 -1.23 -13.96
CA ALA A 312 -18.88 -1.64 -14.52
C ALA A 312 -17.88 -2.17 -13.45
N LYS A 313 -17.98 -1.69 -12.22
CA LYS A 313 -17.15 -2.14 -11.08
C LYS A 313 -17.45 -3.56 -10.58
N GLN A 314 -18.51 -4.20 -11.08
CA GLN A 314 -18.84 -5.60 -10.79
C GLN A 314 -18.66 -6.51 -12.01
N GLN A 315 -18.16 -5.95 -13.11
CA GLN A 315 -17.93 -6.66 -14.35
C GLN A 315 -16.46 -7.01 -14.47
N TRP A 316 -16.21 -8.27 -14.81
CA TRP A 316 -14.88 -8.85 -14.88
C TRP A 316 -14.68 -9.46 -16.27
N GLN A 317 -13.72 -8.95 -17.01
CA GLN A 317 -13.26 -9.55 -18.26
C GLN A 317 -12.37 -10.74 -17.91
N LEU A 318 -12.85 -11.95 -18.20
CA LEU A 318 -12.09 -13.17 -18.10
C LEU A 318 -11.33 -13.41 -19.40
N SER A 319 -10.03 -13.62 -19.30
CA SER A 319 -9.16 -13.94 -20.44
C SER A 319 -8.23 -15.10 -20.08
N SER A 320 -8.29 -16.18 -20.85
CA SER A 320 -7.43 -17.35 -20.66
C SER A 320 -5.96 -16.97 -20.83
N VAL A 321 -5.11 -17.52 -19.97
CA VAL A 321 -3.64 -17.43 -20.07
C VAL A 321 -3.00 -18.81 -20.32
N GLY A 322 -3.80 -19.78 -20.77
CA GLY A 322 -3.37 -21.15 -21.01
C GLY A 322 -3.27 -21.99 -19.72
N ASN A 323 -3.05 -23.29 -19.89
CA ASN A 323 -2.87 -24.26 -18.79
C ASN A 323 -4.02 -24.30 -17.75
N GLY A 324 -5.23 -23.91 -18.16
CA GLY A 324 -6.42 -23.88 -17.29
C GLY A 324 -6.48 -22.70 -16.31
N PHE A 325 -5.64 -21.67 -16.53
CA PHE A 325 -5.68 -20.42 -15.76
C PHE A 325 -6.22 -19.27 -16.61
N ALA A 326 -6.80 -18.28 -15.95
CA ALA A 326 -7.28 -17.06 -16.57
C ALA A 326 -6.93 -15.85 -15.70
N THR A 327 -6.90 -14.67 -16.32
CA THR A 327 -6.95 -13.39 -15.59
C THR A 327 -8.40 -12.92 -15.47
N LEU A 328 -8.68 -12.10 -14.45
CA LEU A 328 -9.97 -11.43 -14.26
C LEU A 328 -9.70 -9.93 -14.19
N GLN A 329 -9.87 -9.23 -15.31
CA GLN A 329 -9.67 -7.78 -15.40
C GLN A 329 -10.95 -7.03 -15.06
N GLY A 330 -10.88 -6.15 -14.07
CA GLY A 330 -11.97 -5.26 -13.70
C GLY A 330 -12.30 -4.28 -14.81
N VAL A 331 -13.55 -4.24 -15.26
CA VAL A 331 -13.94 -3.39 -16.39
C VAL A 331 -13.82 -1.90 -16.07
N SER A 332 -14.17 -1.49 -14.84
CA SER A 332 -14.12 -0.08 -14.45
C SER A 332 -12.69 0.46 -14.30
N THR A 333 -11.71 -0.40 -14.06
CA THR A 333 -10.34 -0.02 -13.70
C THR A 333 -9.29 -0.45 -14.73
N GLN A 334 -9.62 -1.41 -15.59
CA GLN A 334 -8.69 -2.09 -16.49
C GLN A 334 -7.52 -2.79 -15.75
N ALA A 335 -7.65 -2.99 -14.44
CA ALA A 335 -6.67 -3.68 -13.60
C ALA A 335 -7.12 -5.12 -13.31
N CYS A 336 -6.18 -6.00 -13.00
CA CYS A 336 -6.42 -7.42 -12.81
C CYS A 336 -6.65 -7.76 -11.33
N LEU A 337 -7.55 -8.71 -11.09
CA LEU A 337 -7.75 -9.36 -9.79
C LEU A 337 -6.43 -9.98 -9.33
N ASN A 338 -5.93 -9.54 -8.18
CA ASN A 338 -4.60 -9.85 -7.71
C ASN A 338 -4.60 -10.15 -6.21
N VAL A 339 -3.89 -11.19 -5.77
CA VAL A 339 -3.56 -11.34 -4.35
C VAL A 339 -2.48 -10.35 -3.97
N SER A 340 -2.77 -9.49 -2.99
CA SER A 340 -1.84 -8.46 -2.53
C SER A 340 -0.51 -9.08 -2.09
N TRP A 341 0.59 -8.48 -2.52
CA TRP A 341 1.97 -8.94 -2.26
C TRP A 341 2.31 -10.34 -2.79
N SER A 342 1.47 -10.94 -3.65
CA SER A 342 1.61 -12.37 -4.01
C SER A 342 1.73 -13.27 -2.78
N SER A 343 1.14 -12.86 -1.65
CA SER A 343 1.25 -13.57 -0.38
C SER A 343 0.75 -15.00 -0.53
N SER A 344 1.37 -15.96 0.16
CA SER A 344 0.86 -17.35 0.27
C SER A 344 0.03 -17.56 1.54
N ARG A 345 -0.23 -16.49 2.31
CA ARG A 345 -0.91 -16.56 3.60
C ARG A 345 -2.43 -16.49 3.45
N SER A 346 -3.13 -17.36 4.19
CA SER A 346 -4.58 -17.26 4.37
C SER A 346 -4.96 -15.94 5.04
N GLY A 347 -5.98 -15.27 4.51
CA GLY A 347 -6.43 -13.94 4.90
C GLY A 347 -5.76 -12.80 4.11
N ALA A 348 -4.82 -13.07 3.20
CA ALA A 348 -4.22 -12.01 2.41
C ALA A 348 -5.25 -11.36 1.48
N ASN A 349 -5.22 -10.03 1.44
CA ASN A 349 -6.21 -9.24 0.72
C ASN A 349 -6.20 -9.49 -0.80
N VAL A 350 -7.37 -9.45 -1.43
CA VAL A 350 -7.50 -9.45 -2.89
C VAL A 350 -7.79 -8.05 -3.37
N ILE A 351 -6.97 -7.58 -4.31
CA ILE A 351 -6.96 -6.20 -4.81
C ILE A 351 -7.05 -6.18 -6.34
N GLN A 352 -7.13 -4.99 -6.92
CA GLN A 352 -6.83 -4.70 -8.31
C GLN A 352 -5.38 -4.23 -8.42
N TRP A 353 -4.68 -4.75 -9.41
CA TRP A 353 -3.34 -4.32 -9.73
C TRP A 353 -3.17 -4.25 -11.24
N THR A 354 -2.26 -3.40 -11.73
CA THR A 354 -1.92 -3.33 -13.15
C THR A 354 -1.71 -4.74 -13.70
N CYS A 355 -2.43 -5.07 -14.78
CA CYS A 355 -2.37 -6.38 -15.40
C CYS A 355 -0.96 -6.65 -15.92
N THR A 356 -0.42 -7.81 -15.54
CA THR A 356 0.86 -8.32 -16.01
C THR A 356 0.68 -9.78 -16.33
N ASN A 357 0.90 -10.17 -17.58
CA ASN A 357 0.55 -11.50 -18.08
C ASN A 357 1.39 -12.64 -17.45
N ASP A 358 2.51 -12.33 -16.79
CA ASP A 358 3.44 -13.28 -16.17
C ASP A 358 3.26 -13.47 -14.64
N ARG A 359 2.42 -12.66 -13.98
CA ARG A 359 2.25 -12.76 -12.51
C ARG A 359 1.24 -13.82 -12.13
N ALA A 360 1.72 -14.91 -11.54
CA ALA A 360 0.89 -16.00 -11.02
C ALA A 360 -0.14 -15.55 -9.94
N SER A 361 0.10 -14.46 -9.22
CA SER A 361 -0.85 -13.87 -8.26
C SER A 361 -2.08 -13.21 -8.90
N GLN A 362 -2.05 -13.00 -10.23
CA GLN A 362 -3.14 -12.46 -11.04
C GLN A 362 -3.84 -13.55 -11.88
N GLN A 363 -3.37 -14.79 -11.76
CA GLN A 363 -3.85 -15.91 -12.55
C GLN A 363 -4.64 -16.85 -11.67
N TRP A 364 -5.85 -17.17 -12.13
CA TRP A 364 -6.84 -17.86 -11.34
C TRP A 364 -7.32 -19.10 -12.07
N LYS A 365 -7.40 -20.22 -11.35
CA LYS A 365 -8.03 -21.45 -11.82
C LYS A 365 -9.47 -21.47 -11.36
N LEU A 366 -10.39 -21.63 -12.29
CA LEU A 366 -11.81 -21.84 -11.99
C LEU A 366 -12.07 -23.33 -11.80
N VAL A 367 -12.28 -23.74 -10.55
CA VAL A 367 -12.52 -25.14 -10.18
C VAL A 367 -14.02 -25.37 -10.01
N PRO A 368 -14.66 -26.22 -10.84
CA PRO A 368 -16.10 -26.50 -10.73
C PRO A 368 -16.48 -27.12 -9.38
N LYS A 369 -17.57 -26.62 -8.79
CA LYS A 369 -18.23 -27.12 -7.58
C LYS A 369 -19.75 -27.14 -7.82
N GLY A 370 -20.21 -28.10 -8.62
CA GLY A 370 -21.59 -28.15 -9.12
C GLY A 370 -21.84 -27.03 -10.13
N ASN A 371 -22.87 -26.21 -9.91
CA ASN A 371 -23.20 -25.05 -10.75
C ASN A 371 -22.46 -23.75 -10.36
N LYS A 372 -21.39 -23.87 -9.56
CA LYS A 372 -20.57 -22.77 -9.03
C LYS A 372 -19.10 -23.09 -9.24
N TYR A 373 -18.24 -22.12 -8.98
CA TYR A 373 -16.80 -22.25 -9.09
C TYR A 373 -16.13 -21.82 -7.78
N GLN A 374 -15.05 -22.51 -7.42
CA GLN A 374 -13.99 -21.92 -6.61
C GLN A 374 -13.03 -21.18 -7.54
N VAL A 375 -12.57 -20.01 -7.12
CA VAL A 375 -11.58 -19.20 -7.84
C VAL A 375 -10.26 -19.34 -7.10
N VAL A 376 -9.32 -20.10 -7.65
CA VAL A 376 -8.10 -20.53 -6.96
C VAL A 376 -6.89 -19.79 -7.51
N ALA A 377 -6.13 -19.11 -6.66
CA ALA A 377 -4.94 -18.38 -7.09
C ALA A 377 -3.83 -19.35 -7.51
N ARG A 378 -3.18 -19.10 -8.66
CA ARG A 378 -2.15 -19.99 -9.22
C ARG A 378 -0.93 -20.11 -8.31
N HIS A 379 -0.50 -19.02 -7.67
CA HIS A 379 0.75 -18.98 -6.90
C HIS A 379 0.64 -19.64 -5.53
N SER A 380 -0.52 -19.56 -4.86
CA SER A 380 -0.71 -20.06 -3.49
C SER A 380 -1.57 -21.32 -3.41
N GLY A 381 -2.35 -21.63 -4.45
CA GLY A 381 -3.36 -22.69 -4.40
C GLY A 381 -4.54 -22.39 -3.47
N MET A 382 -4.65 -21.16 -2.96
CA MET A 382 -5.74 -20.72 -2.07
C MET A 382 -6.94 -20.19 -2.84
N CYS A 383 -8.11 -20.27 -2.21
CA CYS A 383 -9.38 -19.88 -2.78
C CYS A 383 -9.74 -18.44 -2.44
N LEU A 384 -10.35 -17.74 -3.39
CA LEU A 384 -11.04 -16.48 -3.15
C LEU A 384 -12.15 -16.69 -2.11
N ASP A 385 -12.21 -15.84 -1.09
CA ASP A 385 -13.09 -16.01 0.08
C ASP A 385 -13.67 -14.68 0.55
N ALA A 386 -15.00 -14.54 0.49
CA ALA A 386 -15.71 -13.37 1.00
C ALA A 386 -15.89 -13.46 2.52
N GLN A 387 -15.34 -12.49 3.25
CA GLN A 387 -15.24 -12.55 4.73
C GLN A 387 -16.51 -12.08 5.46
N SER A 388 -17.47 -11.46 4.78
CA SER A 388 -18.68 -10.89 5.40
C SER A 388 -19.95 -11.35 4.69
N LYS A 389 -21.08 -10.72 5.06
CA LYS A 389 -22.36 -10.77 4.34
C LYS A 389 -22.96 -9.37 4.21
N THR A 390 -22.14 -8.33 4.24
CA THR A 390 -22.54 -6.92 4.16
C THR A 390 -21.83 -6.23 3.01
N ASN A 391 -22.39 -5.09 2.57
CA ASN A 391 -21.72 -4.26 1.57
C ASN A 391 -20.37 -3.75 2.11
N GLY A 392 -19.33 -3.84 1.28
CA GLY A 392 -17.97 -3.47 1.64
C GLY A 392 -17.22 -4.56 2.41
N GLY A 393 -17.80 -5.76 2.50
CA GLY A 393 -17.14 -6.93 3.06
C GLY A 393 -15.87 -7.29 2.27
N SER A 394 -14.78 -7.52 2.99
CA SER A 394 -13.50 -7.90 2.39
C SER A 394 -13.57 -9.20 1.59
N VAL A 395 -12.85 -9.26 0.48
CA VAL A 395 -12.53 -10.52 -0.19
C VAL A 395 -11.03 -10.77 -0.08
N VAL A 396 -10.69 -11.95 0.44
CA VAL A 396 -9.31 -12.38 0.68
C VAL A 396 -9.04 -13.70 -0.05
N GLN A 397 -7.80 -14.19 -0.03
CA GLN A 397 -7.56 -15.61 -0.25
C GLN A 397 -7.61 -16.36 1.08
N ALA A 398 -8.05 -17.61 1.07
CA ALA A 398 -7.99 -18.50 2.22
C ALA A 398 -7.78 -19.96 1.79
N THR A 399 -7.41 -20.84 2.73
CA THR A 399 -7.36 -22.27 2.46
C THR A 399 -8.68 -22.76 1.88
N CYS A 400 -8.61 -23.45 0.74
CA CYS A 400 -9.79 -23.94 0.04
C CYS A 400 -10.60 -24.90 0.92
N SER A 401 -11.90 -24.64 1.03
CA SER A 401 -12.87 -25.43 1.78
C SER A 401 -14.20 -25.47 1.02
N ASP A 402 -15.16 -26.26 1.51
CA ASP A 402 -16.51 -26.30 0.93
C ASP A 402 -17.44 -25.17 1.42
N ALA A 403 -16.88 -24.14 2.06
CA ALA A 403 -17.62 -22.98 2.55
C ALA A 403 -18.33 -22.24 1.41
N ALA A 404 -19.56 -21.79 1.68
CA ALA A 404 -20.34 -21.02 0.71
C ALA A 404 -19.72 -19.64 0.38
N SER A 405 -18.84 -19.11 1.24
CA SER A 405 -18.12 -17.85 0.99
C SER A 405 -17.02 -17.98 -0.07
N GLN A 406 -16.62 -19.21 -0.41
CA GLN A 406 -15.60 -19.52 -1.42
C GLN A 406 -16.20 -20.03 -2.74
N ARG A 407 -17.53 -19.97 -2.89
CA ARG A 407 -18.24 -20.47 -4.07
C ARG A 407 -18.89 -19.31 -4.81
N PHE A 408 -18.59 -19.20 -6.09
CA PHE A 408 -19.03 -18.09 -6.95
C PHE A 408 -19.85 -18.63 -8.11
N THR A 409 -21.03 -18.04 -8.33
CA THR A 409 -21.74 -18.20 -9.60
C THR A 409 -21.20 -17.17 -10.58
N LEU A 410 -20.67 -17.65 -11.71
CA LEU A 410 -20.26 -16.79 -12.82
C LEU A 410 -21.45 -16.64 -13.77
N THR A 411 -21.87 -15.41 -14.04
CA THR A 411 -22.94 -15.10 -15.00
C THR A 411 -22.36 -14.25 -16.11
N ALA A 412 -22.39 -14.78 -17.34
CA ALA A 412 -21.98 -14.05 -18.53
C ALA A 412 -22.91 -12.86 -18.77
N ILE A 413 -22.34 -11.73 -19.22
CA ILE A 413 -23.08 -10.47 -19.45
C ILE A 413 -22.70 -9.80 -20.75
#